data_AF-A0A669ESW2-F1
#
_entry.id   AF-A0A669ESW2-F1
#
_cell.length_a   1.000
_cell.length_b   1.000
_cell.length_c   1.000
_cell.angle_alpha   90.00
_cell.angle_beta   90.00
_cell.angle_gamma   90.00
#
_symmetry.space_group_name_H-M   'P 1'
#
loop_
_entity.id
_entity.type
_entity.pdbx_description
1 polymer ?
#
loop_
_entity_poly.entity_id
_entity_poly.type
_entity_poly.pdbx_seq_one_letter_code
_entity_poly.pdbx_strand_id
1 'polypeptide(L)'
;MLTRVKSAVAGFMGGIMAGGSSGSGGNPGSELPLKFPYMRPDFLGLSPDEIECSADHIARPILILKETRRLPWATGYAEVINAGKSALNEDQACCEVVVARRRPMSYCPPSTPTKTPTAKRRNSLPNGEGLGLRMEHSTLGEESEGLVFHYWALFDGHAGSGAAVVASRLLQHHIACQLQAVIEILRNLASPPPTVLGEEPDCNPYLQGNTPHRALTRAASLRGATGAPGSPCSTPPPPRFFTEKKIQHESLVIGAIENAFKEMDAQIEREKQVFNITGGCTALTVVYLLGKLFVGNAGDSRAIIIRNNEIIPMSTEFTPESERQRLQFLGFMQPHLLGNEFTHLEFPRRVQRKEVGKRMLYRDFTMNGWAYKTIEDEDLKFPLIYGEGKKVKVYNLTHYEHGADDVLVMGTDGLWDVLSNQEVAEAVTAFLANCDPDDLHRYTMAAQDLVMRARGILRDRGWRITNERLGSGDDISVFIIPLMYGNRQP
;
A
#
# COMPACT_ATOMS: atom_id res chain seq x y z
N MET A 1 -2.01 -37.98 -50.05
CA MET A 1 -0.84 -38.49 -49.31
C MET A 1 -0.41 -37.42 -48.30
N LEU A 2 0.00 -37.83 -47.09
CA LEU A 2 1.09 -37.30 -46.23
C LEU A 2 1.52 -35.82 -46.40
N THR A 3 1.75 -34.97 -45.36
CA THR A 3 1.83 -35.19 -43.89
C THR A 3 1.96 -33.86 -43.11
N ARG A 4 1.48 -33.85 -41.84
CA ARG A 4 2.02 -33.14 -40.63
C ARG A 4 2.03 -31.59 -40.63
N VAL A 5 1.95 -30.89 -39.49
CA VAL A 5 1.99 -31.26 -38.04
C VAL A 5 0.73 -30.73 -37.31
N LYS A 6 0.31 -31.38 -36.20
CA LYS A 6 -0.87 -31.02 -35.38
C LYS A 6 -0.50 -30.41 -34.02
N SER A 7 -1.43 -29.64 -33.45
CA SER A 7 -1.52 -29.27 -32.03
C SER A 7 -1.80 -30.48 -31.10
N ALA A 8 -1.54 -30.30 -29.80
CA ALA A 8 -2.18 -31.07 -28.73
C ALA A 8 -2.29 -30.23 -27.44
N VAL A 9 -3.51 -30.02 -26.96
CA VAL A 9 -3.86 -29.44 -25.64
C VAL A 9 -5.10 -30.19 -25.12
N ALA A 10 -5.18 -30.37 -23.80
CA ALA A 10 -6.31 -30.86 -22.98
C ALA A 10 -6.58 -32.38 -22.85
N GLY A 11 -6.82 -32.79 -21.59
CA GLY A 11 -7.36 -34.10 -21.15
C GLY A 11 -6.29 -35.12 -20.70
N PHE A 12 -6.38 -35.78 -19.54
CA PHE A 12 -7.50 -35.93 -18.58
C PHE A 12 -7.02 -36.57 -17.25
N MET A 13 -7.80 -36.45 -16.16
CA MET A 13 -7.65 -37.13 -14.83
C MET A 13 -6.36 -36.84 -14.01
N GLY A 14 -6.42 -36.34 -12.78
CA GLY A 14 -7.24 -36.83 -11.66
C GLY A 14 -6.43 -37.84 -10.83
N GLY A 15 -5.74 -37.38 -9.77
CA GLY A 15 -4.86 -38.22 -8.96
C GLY A 15 -4.72 -37.71 -7.52
N ILE A 16 -5.15 -38.55 -6.58
CA ILE A 16 -5.16 -38.30 -5.12
C ILE A 16 -3.72 -38.15 -4.59
N MET A 17 -3.44 -37.12 -3.80
CA MET A 17 -2.20 -36.97 -3.02
C MET A 17 -2.19 -37.94 -1.82
N ALA A 18 -1.87 -39.21 -2.08
CA ALA A 18 -1.52 -40.18 -1.05
C ALA A 18 0.02 -40.31 -0.96
N GLY A 19 0.56 -40.24 0.25
CA GLY A 19 2.02 -40.21 0.48
C GLY A 19 2.74 -41.53 0.15
N GLY A 20 4.01 -41.43 -0.22
CA GLY A 20 4.87 -42.58 -0.46
C GLY A 20 6.34 -42.21 -0.62
N SER A 21 7.16 -42.48 0.39
CA SER A 21 8.61 -42.33 0.32
C SER A 21 9.27 -43.48 -0.46
N SER A 22 10.25 -43.17 -1.34
CA SER A 22 11.64 -43.65 -1.22
C SER A 22 12.43 -43.59 -2.54
N GLY A 23 13.73 -43.26 -2.45
CA GLY A 23 14.73 -43.81 -3.38
C GLY A 23 15.44 -42.88 -4.38
N SER A 24 16.27 -41.95 -3.91
CA SER A 24 17.73 -41.90 -4.22
C SER A 24 18.33 -40.49 -4.35
N GLY A 25 19.34 -40.19 -3.51
CA GLY A 25 20.54 -39.48 -3.99
C GLY A 25 20.54 -37.94 -4.08
N GLY A 26 19.87 -37.20 -3.19
CA GLY A 26 20.01 -35.74 -3.11
C GLY A 26 19.85 -35.20 -1.68
N ASN A 27 20.61 -34.16 -1.32
CA ASN A 27 20.48 -33.49 -0.01
C ASN A 27 19.05 -32.99 0.19
N PRO A 28 18.41 -33.22 1.36
CA PRO A 28 17.17 -32.55 1.70
C PRO A 28 17.49 -31.09 2.09
N GLY A 29 17.63 -30.23 1.08
CA GLY A 29 17.65 -28.79 1.28
C GLY A 29 16.34 -28.38 1.93
N SER A 30 16.39 -27.91 3.18
CA SER A 30 15.20 -27.64 3.99
C SER A 30 14.32 -26.59 3.34
N GLU A 31 13.17 -27.01 2.81
CA GLU A 31 12.10 -26.11 2.42
C GLU A 31 11.64 -25.34 3.67
N LEU A 32 11.73 -24.01 3.63
CA LEU A 32 11.41 -23.18 4.78
C LEU A 32 9.91 -23.29 5.10
N PRO A 33 9.50 -23.32 6.38
CA PRO A 33 8.09 -23.36 6.73
C PRO A 33 7.37 -22.11 6.25
N LEU A 34 6.08 -22.21 5.91
CA LEU A 34 5.24 -21.03 5.67
C LEU A 34 5.12 -20.21 6.96
N LYS A 35 5.21 -18.87 6.86
CA LYS A 35 4.92 -17.99 8.00
C LYS A 35 3.44 -18.04 8.37
N PHE A 36 2.59 -18.03 7.36
CA PHE A 36 1.15 -18.17 7.44
C PHE A 36 0.69 -19.07 6.28
N PRO A 37 -0.27 -19.97 6.48
CA PRO A 37 -0.84 -20.74 5.38
C PRO A 37 -1.62 -19.82 4.43
N TYR A 38 -1.68 -20.18 3.16
CA TYR A 38 -2.54 -19.50 2.19
C TYR A 38 -4.01 -19.62 2.59
N MET A 39 -4.77 -18.55 2.35
CA MET A 39 -6.22 -18.49 2.47
C MET A 39 -6.75 -17.29 1.68
N ARG A 40 -8.05 -17.29 1.39
CA ARG A 40 -8.78 -16.08 0.99
C ARG A 40 -8.97 -15.17 2.23
N PRO A 41 -9.34 -13.89 2.09
CA PRO A 41 -9.55 -12.98 3.22
C PRO A 41 -10.45 -13.57 4.33
N ASP A 42 -9.95 -13.60 5.58
CA ASP A 42 -10.56 -14.29 6.73
C ASP A 42 -12.05 -13.94 6.93
N PHE A 43 -12.44 -12.69 6.64
CA PHE A 43 -13.80 -12.19 6.80
C PHE A 43 -14.83 -12.81 5.84
N LEU A 44 -14.40 -13.46 4.74
CA LEU A 44 -15.27 -14.26 3.87
C LEU A 44 -15.76 -15.54 4.59
N GLY A 45 -15.00 -16.03 5.57
CA GLY A 45 -15.38 -17.18 6.40
C GLY A 45 -15.56 -18.48 5.61
N LEU A 46 -14.70 -18.70 4.61
CA LEU A 46 -14.69 -19.91 3.79
C LEU A 46 -14.08 -21.10 4.54
N SER A 47 -14.61 -22.30 4.31
CA SER A 47 -13.98 -23.58 4.69
C SER A 47 -12.79 -23.90 3.78
N PRO A 48 -11.91 -24.85 4.15
CA PRO A 48 -10.84 -25.32 3.26
C PRO A 48 -11.38 -25.80 1.90
N ASP A 49 -12.48 -26.56 1.91
CA ASP A 49 -13.13 -27.06 0.69
C ASP A 49 -13.69 -25.90 -0.17
N GLU A 50 -14.29 -24.87 0.44
CA GLU A 50 -14.74 -23.67 -0.27
C GLU A 50 -13.56 -22.86 -0.85
N ILE A 51 -12.41 -22.83 -0.17
CA ILE A 51 -11.18 -22.21 -0.70
C ILE A 51 -10.67 -22.99 -1.91
N GLU A 52 -10.65 -24.33 -1.87
CA GLU A 52 -10.26 -25.17 -3.01
C GLU A 52 -11.23 -24.97 -4.20
N CYS A 53 -12.55 -24.98 -3.96
CA CYS A 53 -13.55 -24.67 -4.99
C CYS A 53 -13.42 -23.25 -5.55
N SER A 54 -12.93 -22.28 -4.75
CA SER A 54 -12.70 -20.90 -5.22
C SER A 54 -11.58 -20.77 -6.25
N ALA A 55 -10.73 -21.79 -6.39
CA ALA A 55 -9.64 -21.85 -7.36
C ALA A 55 -10.05 -22.40 -8.74
N ASP A 56 -11.36 -22.53 -9.02
CA ASP A 56 -11.85 -22.89 -10.35
C ASP A 56 -11.69 -21.74 -11.35
N HIS A 57 -10.69 -21.84 -12.22
CA HIS A 57 -10.35 -20.87 -13.27
C HIS A 57 -11.30 -20.92 -14.49
N ILE A 58 -12.18 -21.92 -14.58
CA ILE A 58 -13.20 -22.06 -15.63
C ILE A 58 -14.51 -21.40 -15.18
N ALA A 59 -14.97 -21.69 -13.96
CA ALA A 59 -16.16 -21.07 -13.38
C ALA A 59 -15.89 -19.63 -12.90
N ARG A 60 -14.68 -19.36 -12.39
CA ARG A 60 -14.25 -18.11 -11.74
C ARG A 60 -15.33 -17.59 -10.79
N PRO A 61 -15.69 -18.33 -9.73
CA PRO A 61 -16.80 -17.96 -8.85
C PRO A 61 -16.51 -16.60 -8.18
N ILE A 62 -17.48 -15.68 -8.24
CA ILE A 62 -17.39 -14.39 -7.55
C ILE A 62 -17.73 -14.65 -6.08
N LEU A 63 -16.77 -14.44 -5.20
CA LEU A 63 -16.93 -14.60 -3.76
C LEU A 63 -17.39 -13.28 -3.16
N ILE A 64 -18.28 -13.36 -2.17
CA ILE A 64 -18.82 -12.23 -1.43
C ILE A 64 -18.87 -12.57 0.06
N LEU A 65 -19.11 -11.58 0.91
CA LEU A 65 -19.36 -11.79 2.33
C LEU A 65 -20.55 -12.74 2.53
N LYS A 66 -20.38 -13.78 3.36
CA LYS A 66 -21.50 -14.62 3.83
C LYS A 66 -22.49 -13.75 4.61
N GLU A 67 -23.79 -14.07 4.52
CA GLU A 67 -24.87 -13.28 5.16
C GLU A 67 -24.67 -13.06 6.67
N THR A 68 -24.05 -14.02 7.36
CA THR A 68 -23.71 -13.98 8.79
C THR A 68 -22.52 -13.08 9.14
N ARG A 69 -21.84 -12.50 8.13
CA ARG A 69 -20.70 -11.61 8.29
C ARG A 69 -21.10 -10.18 7.92
N ARG A 70 -20.48 -9.23 8.63
CA ARG A 70 -20.57 -7.80 8.37
C ARG A 70 -19.20 -7.18 8.61
N LEU A 71 -18.81 -6.31 7.70
CA LEU A 71 -17.62 -5.47 7.86
C LEU A 71 -18.01 -4.14 8.54
N PRO A 72 -17.04 -3.44 9.18
CA PRO A 72 -17.22 -2.08 9.64
C PRO A 72 -17.88 -1.17 8.60
N TRP A 73 -18.74 -0.25 9.07
CA TRP A 73 -19.51 0.66 8.21
C TRP A 73 -20.39 -0.04 7.15
N ALA A 74 -20.82 -1.28 7.39
CA ALA A 74 -21.53 -2.10 6.40
C ALA A 74 -20.79 -2.20 5.05
N THR A 75 -19.45 -2.14 5.08
CA THR A 75 -18.60 -2.19 3.88
C THR A 75 -18.91 -3.43 3.05
N GLY A 76 -19.11 -3.21 1.75
CA GLY A 76 -19.24 -4.27 0.77
C GLY A 76 -17.88 -4.80 0.31
N TYR A 77 -17.80 -6.10 0.08
CA TYR A 77 -16.63 -6.73 -0.54
C TYR A 77 -17.02 -7.83 -1.51
N ALA A 78 -16.32 -7.90 -2.64
CA ALA A 78 -16.39 -9.00 -3.59
C ALA A 78 -15.00 -9.25 -4.20
N GLU A 79 -14.72 -10.51 -4.53
CA GLU A 79 -13.49 -10.92 -5.21
C GLU A 79 -13.72 -12.05 -6.21
N VAL A 80 -12.80 -12.21 -7.17
CA VAL A 80 -12.75 -13.37 -8.07
C VAL A 80 -11.31 -13.71 -8.46
N ILE A 81 -11.04 -15.00 -8.64
CA ILE A 81 -9.75 -15.47 -9.13
C ILE A 81 -9.50 -15.07 -10.61
N ASN A 82 -8.23 -14.97 -10.99
CA ASN A 82 -7.73 -14.76 -12.35
C ASN A 82 -8.17 -15.85 -13.35
N ALA A 83 -7.82 -15.66 -14.62
CA ALA A 83 -8.20 -16.56 -15.73
C ALA A 83 -7.12 -17.61 -16.07
N GLY A 84 -6.33 -18.04 -15.07
CA GLY A 84 -5.30 -19.06 -15.21
C GLY A 84 -3.88 -18.51 -15.37
N LYS A 85 -3.62 -17.30 -14.84
CA LYS A 85 -2.28 -16.70 -14.72
C LYS A 85 -1.43 -17.41 -13.67
N SER A 86 -2.05 -17.75 -12.54
CA SER A 86 -1.45 -18.41 -11.38
C SER A 86 -2.33 -19.60 -10.95
N ALA A 87 -1.92 -20.36 -9.93
CA ALA A 87 -2.72 -21.48 -9.41
C ALA A 87 -3.68 -21.09 -8.27
N LEU A 88 -3.47 -19.92 -7.68
CA LEU A 88 -4.19 -19.35 -6.55
C LEU A 88 -4.48 -17.89 -6.86
N ASN A 89 -5.56 -17.35 -6.29
CA ASN A 89 -5.75 -15.90 -6.25
C ASN A 89 -4.61 -15.30 -5.41
N GLU A 90 -3.82 -14.41 -6.01
CA GLU A 90 -2.64 -13.83 -5.33
C GLU A 90 -3.00 -12.59 -4.50
N ASP A 91 -4.16 -11.99 -4.80
CA ASP A 91 -4.82 -10.94 -4.02
C ASP A 91 -5.05 -11.33 -2.54
N GLN A 92 -5.02 -10.31 -1.68
CA GLN A 92 -5.49 -10.36 -0.30
C GLN A 92 -6.20 -9.06 0.09
N ALA A 93 -7.05 -9.15 1.10
CA ALA A 93 -7.76 -8.01 1.67
C ALA A 93 -7.82 -8.11 3.20
N CYS A 94 -7.90 -6.95 3.85
CA CYS A 94 -8.03 -6.81 5.29
C CYS A 94 -9.04 -5.70 5.62
N CYS A 95 -9.87 -5.91 6.63
CA CYS A 95 -10.87 -4.94 7.08
C CYS A 95 -11.11 -5.09 8.59
N GLU A 96 -10.60 -4.15 9.39
CA GLU A 96 -10.55 -4.24 10.85
C GLU A 96 -10.86 -2.91 11.54
N VAL A 97 -11.25 -2.97 12.82
CA VAL A 97 -11.21 -1.82 13.74
C VAL A 97 -10.07 -2.06 14.71
N VAL A 98 -9.06 -1.18 14.69
CA VAL A 98 -7.79 -1.38 15.37
C VAL A 98 -7.62 -0.35 16.47
N VAL A 99 -7.09 -0.78 17.63
CA VAL A 99 -6.82 0.09 18.78
C VAL A 99 -5.32 0.23 18.99
N ALA A 100 -4.77 1.39 18.66
CA ALA A 100 -3.41 1.77 19.03
C ALA A 100 -3.38 2.10 20.53
N ARG A 101 -2.96 1.15 21.37
CA ARG A 101 -2.87 1.29 22.83
C ARG A 101 -1.49 1.76 23.27
N ARG A 102 -1.45 2.70 24.22
CA ARG A 102 -0.23 3.13 24.91
C ARG A 102 0.52 1.94 25.53
N ARG A 103 1.85 1.91 25.40
CA ARG A 103 2.72 1.06 26.23
C ARG A 103 3.18 1.82 27.48
N PRO A 104 3.31 1.18 28.65
CA PRO A 104 3.98 1.79 29.80
C PRO A 104 5.46 2.08 29.44
N MET A 105 5.98 3.19 29.98
CA MET A 105 7.23 3.85 29.58
C MET A 105 8.54 3.05 29.81
N SER A 106 8.48 1.77 30.17
CA SER A 106 9.62 0.98 30.64
C SER A 106 10.47 0.30 29.55
N TYR A 107 10.03 0.32 28.28
CA TYR A 107 10.75 -0.33 27.17
C TYR A 107 10.71 0.49 25.87
N CYS A 108 11.46 1.60 25.84
CA CYS A 108 11.84 2.29 24.60
C CYS A 108 13.26 1.88 24.18
N PRO A 109 13.44 0.94 23.23
CA PRO A 109 14.71 0.85 22.50
C PRO A 109 14.84 2.10 21.59
N PRO A 110 16.04 2.68 21.42
CA PRO A 110 16.22 3.89 20.63
C PRO A 110 15.89 3.66 19.15
N SER A 111 14.99 4.49 18.61
CA SER A 111 14.51 4.46 17.23
C SER A 111 15.48 5.12 16.24
N THR A 112 16.72 4.61 16.18
CA THR A 112 17.71 5.00 15.17
C THR A 112 18.44 3.79 14.58
N PRO A 113 18.45 3.60 13.24
CA PRO A 113 19.19 2.53 12.59
C PRO A 113 20.69 2.85 12.57
N THR A 114 21.38 2.56 13.67
CA THR A 114 22.83 2.78 13.79
C THR A 114 23.57 1.66 13.06
N LYS A 115 24.25 1.98 11.95
CA LYS A 115 25.04 0.99 11.19
C LYS A 115 26.30 0.56 11.94
N THR A 116 26.28 -0.62 12.56
CA THR A 116 27.36 -1.64 12.49
C THR A 116 26.89 -2.94 13.19
N PRO A 117 27.17 -4.14 12.63
CA PRO A 117 26.61 -5.38 13.16
C PRO A 117 27.56 -6.13 14.11
N THR A 118 27.16 -6.33 15.36
CA THR A 118 27.74 -7.38 16.23
C THR A 118 26.70 -8.11 17.08
N ALA A 119 26.83 -9.44 17.10
CA ALA A 119 26.28 -10.39 18.09
C ALA A 119 24.76 -10.38 18.43
N LYS A 120 24.03 -11.27 17.74
CA LYS A 120 22.93 -12.13 18.26
C LYS A 120 22.12 -11.60 19.47
N ARG A 121 20.95 -11.02 19.21
CA ARG A 121 19.78 -11.17 20.09
C ARG A 121 18.55 -11.59 19.28
N ARG A 122 17.85 -12.63 19.75
CA ARG A 122 16.56 -13.06 19.22
C ARG A 122 15.48 -12.15 19.81
N ASN A 123 14.81 -11.36 18.96
CA ASN A 123 13.50 -10.79 19.29
C ASN A 123 12.43 -11.66 18.64
N SER A 124 11.84 -12.56 19.41
CA SER A 124 10.62 -13.27 19.03
C SER A 124 9.40 -12.46 19.46
N LEU A 125 8.57 -12.05 18.51
CA LEU A 125 7.16 -11.80 18.80
C LEU A 125 6.52 -13.15 19.17
N PRO A 126 5.54 -13.20 20.10
CA PRO A 126 4.89 -14.44 20.47
C PRO A 126 4.09 -15.00 19.28
N ASN A 127 4.17 -16.32 19.08
CA ASN A 127 3.35 -17.02 18.08
C ASN A 127 1.86 -16.87 18.44
N GLY A 128 1.01 -16.76 17.43
CA GLY A 128 -0.43 -16.73 17.61
C GLY A 128 -0.97 -18.11 17.97
N GLU A 129 -1.52 -18.22 19.19
CA GLU A 129 -2.58 -19.17 19.51
C GLU A 129 -3.79 -18.39 20.04
N GLY A 130 -4.99 -18.88 19.75
CA GLY A 130 -6.21 -18.05 19.73
C GLY A 130 -6.66 -17.55 21.10
N LEU A 131 -6.94 -16.23 21.19
CA LEU A 131 -7.67 -15.60 22.29
C LEU A 131 -9.04 -15.14 21.79
N GLY A 132 -9.99 -16.08 21.76
CA GLY A 132 -11.40 -15.77 21.52
C GLY A 132 -12.01 -15.06 22.73
N LEU A 133 -11.96 -13.74 22.76
CA LEU A 133 -12.67 -12.93 23.74
C LEU A 133 -14.13 -12.73 23.30
N ARG A 134 -15.02 -13.56 23.85
CA ARG A 134 -16.46 -13.30 23.87
C ARG A 134 -16.71 -11.97 24.59
N MET A 135 -17.58 -11.15 24.02
CA MET A 135 -17.98 -9.85 24.55
C MET A 135 -19.07 -10.04 25.60
N GLU A 136 -18.73 -9.89 26.89
CA GLU A 136 -19.71 -9.73 27.98
C GLU A 136 -19.71 -8.27 28.46
N HIS A 137 -20.90 -7.68 28.52
CA HIS A 137 -21.12 -6.33 29.02
C HIS A 137 -21.17 -6.34 30.56
N SER A 138 -20.19 -5.74 31.24
CA SER A 138 -20.42 -4.96 32.48
C SER A 138 -19.16 -4.27 33.01
N THR A 139 -19.20 -2.92 33.00
CA THR A 139 -18.65 -2.00 34.02
C THR A 139 -17.29 -2.30 34.67
N LEU A 140 -16.21 -1.67 34.20
CA LEU A 140 -15.02 -1.31 34.99
C LEU A 140 -14.09 -0.32 34.25
N GLY A 141 -13.99 0.92 34.74
CA GLY A 141 -12.85 1.86 34.55
C GLY A 141 -12.67 2.55 33.19
N GLU A 142 -12.72 3.88 33.16
CA GLU A 142 -12.45 4.74 31.99
C GLU A 142 -10.95 4.90 31.63
N GLU A 143 -10.07 3.98 32.05
CA GLU A 143 -8.62 4.04 31.83
C GLU A 143 -8.09 2.96 30.86
N SER A 144 -8.63 2.94 29.62
CA SER A 144 -8.00 2.21 28.51
C SER A 144 -7.73 3.12 27.32
N GLU A 145 -6.82 4.06 27.55
CA GLU A 145 -6.45 5.12 26.63
C GLU A 145 -5.72 4.61 25.36
N GLY A 146 -6.49 4.34 24.31
CA GLY A 146 -5.99 4.13 22.95
C GLY A 146 -6.48 5.18 21.96
N LEU A 147 -5.99 5.10 20.72
CA LEU A 147 -6.63 5.65 19.52
C LEU A 147 -7.29 4.50 18.76
N VAL A 148 -8.57 4.65 18.45
CA VAL A 148 -9.31 3.71 17.61
C VAL A 148 -9.29 4.23 16.18
N PHE A 149 -8.97 3.36 15.21
CA PHE A 149 -9.09 3.64 13.79
C PHE A 149 -9.75 2.48 13.05
N HIS A 150 -10.47 2.79 11.97
CA HIS A 150 -10.93 1.76 11.03
C HIS A 150 -9.90 1.61 9.93
N TYR A 151 -9.69 0.38 9.48
CA TYR A 151 -8.67 0.01 8.51
C TYR A 151 -9.28 -0.85 7.42
N TRP A 152 -9.03 -0.50 6.17
CA TRP A 152 -9.30 -1.31 4.99
C TRP A 152 -8.03 -1.40 4.15
N ALA A 153 -7.73 -2.56 3.58
CA ALA A 153 -6.59 -2.71 2.70
C ALA A 153 -6.78 -3.78 1.63
N LEU A 154 -6.23 -3.53 0.44
CA LEU A 154 -6.03 -4.49 -0.64
C LEU A 154 -4.53 -4.67 -0.88
N PHE A 155 -4.14 -5.91 -1.18
CA PHE A 155 -2.76 -6.30 -1.48
C PHE A 155 -2.80 -7.22 -2.70
N ASP A 156 -2.34 -6.70 -3.83
CA ASP A 156 -2.32 -7.38 -5.12
C ASP A 156 -1.00 -8.16 -5.21
N GLY A 157 -1.07 -9.49 -5.09
CA GLY A 157 0.10 -10.36 -4.98
C GLY A 157 0.66 -10.72 -6.35
N HIS A 158 1.98 -10.84 -6.46
CA HIS A 158 2.61 -11.25 -7.72
C HIS A 158 3.82 -12.17 -7.51
N ALA A 159 3.90 -13.20 -8.36
CA ALA A 159 4.89 -14.28 -8.28
C ALA A 159 4.81 -15.05 -6.94
N GLY A 160 3.58 -15.26 -6.47
CA GLY A 160 3.24 -15.91 -5.21
C GLY A 160 2.53 -14.98 -4.24
N SER A 161 1.45 -15.49 -3.62
CA SER A 161 0.63 -14.77 -2.62
C SER A 161 1.32 -14.52 -1.27
N GLY A 162 2.53 -15.04 -1.02
CA GLY A 162 3.15 -15.05 0.30
C GLY A 162 3.33 -13.67 0.92
N ALA A 163 3.81 -12.69 0.14
CA ALA A 163 3.96 -11.31 0.60
C ALA A 163 2.60 -10.68 0.94
N ALA A 164 1.58 -10.86 0.09
CA ALA A 164 0.22 -10.35 0.31
C ALA A 164 -0.41 -10.92 1.59
N VAL A 165 -0.28 -12.23 1.82
CA VAL A 165 -0.80 -12.93 3.03
C VAL A 165 -0.10 -12.46 4.31
N VAL A 166 1.19 -12.11 4.23
CA VAL A 166 1.92 -11.56 5.39
C VAL A 166 1.55 -10.08 5.62
N ALA A 167 1.34 -9.30 4.56
CA ALA A 167 0.95 -7.90 4.64
C ALA A 167 -0.49 -7.69 5.15
N SER A 168 -1.45 -8.50 4.70
CA SER A 168 -2.86 -8.43 5.11
C SER A 168 -3.07 -8.65 6.62
N ARG A 169 -2.15 -9.39 7.25
CA ARG A 169 -2.19 -9.71 8.68
C ARG A 169 -1.42 -8.77 9.59
N LEU A 170 -0.45 -8.01 9.07
CA LEU A 170 0.53 -7.30 9.90
C LEU A 170 0.63 -5.79 9.65
N LEU A 171 0.28 -5.28 8.47
CA LEU A 171 0.49 -3.86 8.14
C LEU A 171 -0.33 -2.92 9.05
N GLN A 172 -1.54 -3.31 9.43
CA GLN A 172 -2.38 -2.57 10.37
C GLN A 172 -1.79 -2.55 11.79
N HIS A 173 -1.06 -3.58 12.18
CA HIS A 173 -0.31 -3.61 13.45
C HIS A 173 0.93 -2.70 13.40
N HIS A 174 1.62 -2.60 12.26
CA HIS A 174 2.69 -1.60 12.08
C HIS A 174 2.15 -0.17 12.16
N ILE A 175 1.02 0.12 11.49
CA ILE A 175 0.35 1.43 11.58
C ILE A 175 -0.02 1.73 13.03
N ALA A 176 -0.61 0.78 13.76
CA ALA A 176 -0.92 0.93 15.18
C ALA A 176 0.34 1.18 16.05
N CYS A 177 1.47 0.54 15.76
CA CYS A 177 2.74 0.76 16.45
C CYS A 177 3.33 2.16 16.17
N GLN A 178 3.23 2.66 14.94
CA GLN A 178 3.69 4.00 14.60
C GLN A 178 2.78 5.08 15.22
N LEU A 179 1.46 4.87 15.23
CA LEU A 179 0.51 5.78 15.89
C LEU A 179 0.69 5.84 17.42
N GLN A 180 1.16 4.77 18.07
CA GLN A 180 1.50 4.77 19.49
C GLN A 180 2.59 5.81 19.84
N ALA A 181 3.52 6.12 18.93
CA ALA A 181 4.58 7.09 19.18
C ALA A 181 4.08 8.55 19.17
N VAL A 182 2.91 8.82 18.59
CA VAL A 182 2.34 10.17 18.41
C VAL A 182 0.97 10.35 19.08
N ILE A 183 0.51 9.35 19.85
CA ILE A 183 -0.85 9.29 20.43
C ILE A 183 -1.21 10.53 21.26
N GLU A 184 -0.30 11.00 22.12
CA GLU A 184 -0.56 12.15 22.99
C GLU A 184 -0.73 13.45 22.18
N ILE A 185 0.06 13.62 21.12
CA ILE A 185 -0.03 14.79 20.23
C ILE A 185 -1.34 14.76 19.44
N LEU A 186 -1.72 13.59 18.91
CA LEU A 186 -2.96 13.41 18.14
C LEU A 186 -4.23 13.58 18.97
N ARG A 187 -4.15 13.49 20.30
CA ARG A 187 -5.24 13.78 21.23
C ARG A 187 -5.33 15.27 21.57
N ASN A 188 -4.19 15.94 21.75
CA ASN A 188 -4.16 17.38 21.95
C ASN A 188 -4.11 18.14 20.62
N LEU A 189 -5.24 18.18 19.93
CA LEU A 189 -5.41 18.94 18.67
C LEU A 189 -5.36 20.47 18.87
N ALA A 190 -5.42 20.97 20.11
CA ALA A 190 -5.37 22.41 20.41
C ALA A 190 -3.95 22.99 20.33
N SER A 191 -2.92 22.16 20.58
CA SER A 191 -1.51 22.53 20.42
C SER A 191 -0.93 21.94 19.12
N PRO A 192 -0.11 22.67 18.35
CA PRO A 192 0.59 22.08 17.21
C PRO A 192 1.57 20.98 17.69
N PRO A 193 1.93 20.01 16.84
CA PRO A 193 3.00 19.06 17.13
C PRO A 193 4.30 19.76 17.54
N PRO A 194 4.94 19.37 18.67
CA PRO A 194 6.22 19.92 19.07
C PRO A 194 7.33 19.47 18.11
N THR A 195 8.26 20.36 17.77
CA THR A 195 9.42 20.02 16.91
C THR A 195 10.37 19.05 17.61
N VAL A 196 10.54 19.21 18.93
CA VAL A 196 11.36 18.34 19.78
C VAL A 196 10.50 17.87 20.96
N LEU A 197 10.39 16.56 21.14
CA LEU A 197 9.62 15.98 22.24
C LEU A 197 10.30 16.27 23.59
N GLY A 198 9.57 16.86 24.52
CA GLY A 198 10.04 17.18 25.87
C GLY A 198 10.82 18.49 26.00
N GLU A 199 11.01 19.23 24.90
CA GLU A 199 11.32 20.66 24.97
C GLU A 199 9.98 21.41 24.95
N GLU A 200 9.66 22.09 26.05
CA GLU A 200 8.58 23.07 26.04
C GLU A 200 8.93 24.16 25.01
N PRO A 201 7.96 24.66 24.22
CA PRO A 201 8.21 25.88 23.45
C PRO A 201 8.59 26.99 24.43
N ASP A 202 9.59 27.81 24.08
CA ASP A 202 10.05 28.97 24.88
C ASP A 202 8.95 30.03 25.01
N CYS A 203 7.89 29.74 25.77
CA CYS A 203 6.83 30.63 26.19
C CYS A 203 7.37 31.55 27.28
N ASN A 204 8.35 32.37 26.93
CA ASN A 204 9.00 33.30 27.84
C ASN A 204 8.20 34.61 27.88
N PRO A 205 7.32 34.86 28.88
CA PRO A 205 6.31 35.93 28.79
C PRO A 205 6.90 37.32 29.05
N TYR A 206 8.22 37.41 29.26
CA TYR A 206 8.92 38.61 29.72
C TYR A 206 9.69 39.36 28.61
N LEU A 207 9.64 38.92 27.35
CA LEU A 207 10.25 39.62 26.21
C LEU A 207 9.35 40.70 25.59
N GLN A 208 8.54 41.36 26.41
CA GLN A 208 7.89 42.64 26.08
C GLN A 208 8.65 43.81 26.73
N GLY A 209 9.97 43.87 26.48
CA GLY A 209 10.86 44.88 27.02
C GLY A 209 12.19 44.95 26.28
N ASN A 210 12.62 46.15 25.92
CA ASN A 210 13.86 46.42 25.16
C ASN A 210 15.13 45.95 25.91
N THR A 211 15.77 44.85 25.46
CA THR A 211 17.24 44.67 25.48
C THR A 211 17.67 43.44 24.65
N PRO A 212 18.79 43.50 23.90
CA PRO A 212 19.25 42.36 23.10
C PRO A 212 20.08 41.38 23.96
N HIS A 213 19.49 40.22 24.29
CA HIS A 213 20.21 39.17 25.03
C HIS A 213 21.15 38.35 24.15
N ARG A 214 22.37 38.11 24.66
CA ARG A 214 23.30 37.09 24.14
C ARG A 214 22.68 35.69 24.29
N ALA A 215 22.46 35.00 23.18
CA ALA A 215 22.32 33.54 23.19
C ALA A 215 23.72 32.88 23.14
N LEU A 216 23.98 31.98 24.09
CA LEU A 216 25.18 31.14 24.12
C LEU A 216 24.85 29.77 23.51
N THR A 217 25.27 29.53 22.26
CA THR A 217 25.12 28.20 21.63
C THR A 217 26.43 27.75 20.97
N ARG A 218 26.75 26.46 21.12
CA ARG A 218 28.06 25.85 20.81
C ARG A 218 28.43 25.91 19.32
N ALA A 219 29.31 26.84 18.93
CA ALA A 219 30.02 26.79 17.64
C ALA A 219 31.41 27.46 17.66
N ALA A 220 32.10 27.43 18.81
CA ALA A 220 33.39 28.12 19.01
C ALA A 220 34.47 27.18 19.57
N SER A 221 34.86 26.19 18.77
CA SER A 221 36.17 25.53 18.86
C SER A 221 36.62 25.18 17.44
N LEU A 222 37.93 25.23 17.17
CA LEU A 222 38.54 25.28 15.82
C LEU A 222 38.45 26.63 15.08
N ARG A 223 39.10 27.67 15.62
CA ARG A 223 40.00 28.54 14.84
C ARG A 223 40.83 29.48 15.72
N GLY A 224 42.08 29.07 15.96
CA GLY A 224 43.22 29.96 16.19
C GLY A 224 44.37 29.47 15.30
N ALA A 225 45.30 30.29 14.82
CA ALA A 225 45.34 31.76 14.89
C ALA A 225 46.29 32.29 13.78
N THR A 226 45.84 33.27 13.00
CA THR A 226 46.68 34.22 12.25
C THR A 226 45.90 35.53 12.15
N GLY A 227 46.57 36.67 12.37
CA GLY A 227 45.91 37.91 12.77
C GLY A 227 45.67 38.95 11.66
N ALA A 228 44.76 39.89 11.94
CA ALA A 228 44.71 41.23 11.36
C ALA A 228 43.91 42.15 12.31
N PRO A 229 44.38 43.38 12.62
CA PRO A 229 43.60 44.36 13.37
C PRO A 229 42.80 45.28 12.44
N GLY A 230 41.47 45.33 12.57
CA GLY A 230 40.65 46.26 11.78
C GLY A 230 39.14 46.21 12.07
N SER A 231 38.61 47.34 12.56
CA SER A 231 37.19 47.74 12.59
C SER A 231 36.19 46.92 13.45
N PRO A 232 35.57 47.55 14.48
CA PRO A 232 34.43 46.96 15.17
C PRO A 232 33.12 47.20 14.40
N CYS A 233 32.72 46.26 13.55
CA CYS A 233 31.35 46.25 13.00
C CYS A 233 30.39 45.68 14.07
N SER A 234 29.78 46.56 14.87
CA SER A 234 28.89 46.20 15.98
C SER A 234 27.45 45.92 15.55
N THR A 235 27.26 45.19 14.45
CA THR A 235 26.00 44.53 14.10
C THR A 235 26.26 43.07 13.79
N PRO A 236 25.69 42.11 14.56
CA PRO A 236 25.65 40.73 14.09
C PRO A 236 24.84 40.70 12.78
N PRO A 237 25.20 39.86 11.79
CA PRO A 237 24.35 39.69 10.63
C PRO A 237 22.95 39.25 11.11
N PRO A 238 21.86 39.78 10.53
CA PRO A 238 20.52 39.35 10.91
C PRO A 238 20.41 37.83 10.74
N PRO A 239 19.70 37.10 11.61
CA PRO A 239 19.61 35.65 11.56
C PRO A 239 18.95 35.22 10.24
N ARG A 240 19.78 34.92 9.24
CA ARG A 240 19.31 34.50 7.92
C ARG A 240 18.93 33.03 7.99
N PHE A 241 17.71 32.72 7.56
CA PHE A 241 17.22 31.36 7.25
C PHE A 241 16.93 30.43 8.45
N PHE A 242 16.16 30.88 9.43
CA PHE A 242 15.41 29.93 10.29
C PHE A 242 13.95 30.34 10.47
N THR A 243 13.12 29.95 9.51
CA THR A 243 11.66 29.94 9.63
C THR A 243 11.20 28.51 9.84
N GLU A 244 10.79 28.19 11.07
CA GLU A 244 10.30 26.87 11.41
C GLU A 244 8.97 26.57 10.71
N LYS A 245 8.87 25.39 10.08
CA LYS A 245 7.68 24.99 9.34
C LYS A 245 6.62 24.47 10.32
N LYS A 246 5.47 25.13 10.39
CA LYS A 246 4.30 24.59 11.11
C LYS A 246 3.87 23.25 10.51
N ILE A 247 3.94 22.20 11.32
CA ILE A 247 3.46 20.85 10.99
C ILE A 247 2.01 20.72 11.47
N GLN A 248 1.18 20.03 10.70
CA GLN A 248 -0.22 19.73 11.06
C GLN A 248 -0.32 18.31 11.58
N HIS A 249 -1.26 18.01 12.48
CA HIS A 249 -1.42 16.68 13.09
C HIS A 249 -1.60 15.54 12.07
N GLU A 250 -2.24 15.81 10.92
CA GLU A 250 -2.39 14.85 9.82
C GLU A 250 -1.05 14.41 9.25
N SER A 251 -0.03 15.27 9.31
CA SER A 251 1.33 14.94 8.84
C SER A 251 1.98 13.86 9.71
N LEU A 252 1.61 13.77 10.99
CA LEU A 252 2.06 12.68 11.88
C LEU A 252 1.41 11.35 11.50
N VAL A 253 0.11 11.37 11.16
CA VAL A 253 -0.62 10.18 10.70
C VAL A 253 -0.09 9.69 9.35
N ILE A 254 0.16 10.61 8.41
CA ILE A 254 0.83 10.29 7.13
C ILE A 254 2.20 9.65 7.39
N GLY A 255 3.04 10.28 8.21
CA GLY A 255 4.37 9.75 8.55
C GLY A 255 4.33 8.39 9.23
N ALA A 256 3.33 8.15 10.09
CA ALA A 256 3.09 6.87 10.73
C ALA A 256 2.74 5.77 9.71
N ILE A 257 1.87 6.05 8.74
CA ILE A 257 1.52 5.12 7.65
C ILE A 257 2.75 4.88 6.76
N GLU A 258 3.46 5.93 6.34
CA GLU A 258 4.67 5.80 5.50
C GLU A 258 5.78 4.98 6.16
N ASN A 259 5.97 5.12 7.48
CA ASN A 259 6.94 4.31 8.22
C ASN A 259 6.46 2.87 8.42
N ALA A 260 5.18 2.64 8.65
CA ALA A 260 4.61 1.30 8.76
C ALA A 260 4.83 0.48 7.48
N PHE A 261 4.68 1.09 6.29
CA PHE A 261 4.99 0.44 5.01
C PHE A 261 6.48 0.04 4.91
N LYS A 262 7.41 0.91 5.35
CA LYS A 262 8.85 0.60 5.36
C LYS A 262 9.21 -0.51 6.36
N GLU A 263 8.59 -0.50 7.53
CA GLU A 263 8.80 -1.53 8.56
C GLU A 263 8.22 -2.89 8.15
N MET A 264 7.08 -2.88 7.44
CA MET A 264 6.46 -4.07 6.85
C MET A 264 7.38 -4.71 5.79
N ASP A 265 7.90 -3.92 4.86
CA ASP A 265 8.85 -4.38 3.82
C ASP A 265 10.14 -4.94 4.45
N ALA A 266 10.73 -4.20 5.38
CA ALA A 266 11.90 -4.65 6.15
C ALA A 266 11.61 -5.84 7.08
N GLN A 267 10.34 -6.13 7.41
CA GLN A 267 9.95 -7.36 8.10
C GLN A 267 9.84 -8.53 7.13
N ILE A 268 9.22 -8.34 5.97
CA ILE A 268 9.16 -9.35 4.91
C ILE A 268 10.59 -9.77 4.48
N GLU A 269 11.50 -8.81 4.26
CA GLU A 269 12.90 -9.11 3.91
C GLU A 269 13.59 -10.00 4.95
N ARG A 270 13.43 -9.69 6.25
CA ARG A 270 14.02 -10.48 7.34
C ARG A 270 13.35 -11.84 7.50
N GLU A 271 12.04 -11.92 7.37
CA GLU A 271 11.29 -13.16 7.57
C GLU A 271 11.43 -14.12 6.38
N LYS A 272 11.65 -13.62 5.15
CA LYS A 272 12.03 -14.43 3.98
C LYS A 272 13.30 -15.28 4.16
N GLN A 273 14.13 -14.97 5.16
CA GLN A 273 15.32 -15.76 5.51
C GLN A 273 15.01 -16.98 6.40
N VAL A 274 13.81 -17.06 6.97
CA VAL A 274 13.41 -18.06 7.99
C VAL A 274 12.11 -18.78 7.60
N PHE A 275 11.27 -18.13 6.80
CA PHE A 275 9.99 -18.64 6.31
C PHE A 275 9.94 -18.57 4.79
N ASN A 276 9.23 -19.51 4.16
CA ASN A 276 8.90 -19.41 2.75
C ASN A 276 7.78 -18.37 2.57
N ILE A 277 8.18 -17.16 2.20
CA ILE A 277 7.29 -16.05 1.84
C ILE A 277 7.56 -15.75 0.37
N THR A 278 6.69 -16.22 -0.51
CA THR A 278 6.80 -16.04 -1.96
C THR A 278 6.39 -14.63 -2.42
N GLY A 279 6.82 -14.27 -3.63
CA GLY A 279 6.35 -13.08 -4.34
C GLY A 279 6.67 -11.72 -3.73
N GLY A 280 6.02 -10.71 -4.30
CA GLY A 280 5.82 -9.37 -3.76
C GLY A 280 4.32 -9.06 -3.73
N CYS A 281 3.95 -7.86 -3.27
CA CYS A 281 2.58 -7.39 -3.40
C CYS A 281 2.50 -5.87 -3.49
N THR A 282 1.38 -5.35 -3.99
CA THR A 282 0.99 -3.96 -3.73
C THR A 282 0.51 -3.79 -2.29
N ALA A 283 0.26 -2.55 -1.87
CA ALA A 283 -0.54 -2.28 -0.68
C ALA A 283 -1.33 -0.98 -0.84
N LEU A 284 -2.66 -1.09 -1.00
CA LEU A 284 -3.58 0.04 -0.99
C LEU A 284 -4.37 0.03 0.31
N THR A 285 -4.11 1.00 1.18
CA THR A 285 -4.70 1.11 2.52
C THR A 285 -5.57 2.37 2.66
N VAL A 286 -6.67 2.25 3.40
CA VAL A 286 -7.53 3.34 3.85
C VAL A 286 -7.63 3.27 5.38
N VAL A 287 -7.23 4.35 6.05
CA VAL A 287 -7.32 4.51 7.51
C VAL A 287 -8.33 5.62 7.81
N TYR A 288 -9.40 5.32 8.54
CA TYR A 288 -10.25 6.34 9.15
C TYR A 288 -9.79 6.62 10.59
N LEU A 289 -9.33 7.84 10.83
CA LEU A 289 -8.86 8.30 12.13
C LEU A 289 -9.22 9.79 12.31
N LEU A 290 -9.77 10.16 13.48
CA LEU A 290 -10.08 11.55 13.85
C LEU A 290 -10.91 12.32 12.78
N GLY A 291 -11.92 11.67 12.20
CA GLY A 291 -12.80 12.29 11.19
C GLY A 291 -12.21 12.36 9.77
N LYS A 292 -11.06 11.73 9.51
CA LYS A 292 -10.34 11.84 8.23
C LYS A 292 -9.99 10.47 7.66
N LEU A 293 -10.06 10.36 6.34
CA LEU A 293 -9.57 9.21 5.58
C LEU A 293 -8.15 9.51 5.08
N PHE A 294 -7.22 8.63 5.45
CA PHE A 294 -5.85 8.63 4.96
C PHE A 294 -5.69 7.46 4.00
N VAL A 295 -5.34 7.74 2.75
CA VAL A 295 -5.21 6.72 1.70
C VAL A 295 -3.74 6.56 1.34
N GLY A 296 -3.13 5.51 1.91
CA GLY A 296 -1.74 5.13 1.66
C GLY A 296 -1.69 4.06 0.58
N ASN A 297 -1.15 4.39 -0.59
CA ASN A 297 -0.96 3.43 -1.68
C ASN A 297 0.51 3.00 -1.81
N ALA A 298 0.74 1.82 -2.37
CA ALA A 298 2.02 1.21 -2.72
C ALA A 298 1.86 0.22 -3.90
N GLY A 299 1.13 0.60 -4.95
CA GLY A 299 0.94 -0.22 -6.14
C GLY A 299 0.03 0.42 -7.18
N ASP A 300 -0.24 -0.30 -8.24
CA ASP A 300 -1.21 -0.04 -9.31
C ASP A 300 -2.66 -0.19 -8.84
N SER A 301 -2.92 -0.90 -7.74
CA SER A 301 -4.24 -0.89 -7.09
C SER A 301 -4.72 0.55 -6.81
N ARG A 302 -5.99 0.84 -7.12
CA ARG A 302 -6.54 2.20 -7.18
C ARG A 302 -7.73 2.42 -6.24
N ALA A 303 -7.83 3.62 -5.68
CA ALA A 303 -9.00 4.09 -4.91
C ALA A 303 -9.59 5.39 -5.48
N ILE A 304 -10.91 5.48 -5.49
CA ILE A 304 -11.68 6.70 -5.83
C ILE A 304 -12.81 6.92 -4.82
N ILE A 305 -13.17 8.17 -4.56
CA ILE A 305 -14.46 8.51 -3.94
C ILE A 305 -15.44 8.88 -5.05
N ILE A 306 -16.67 8.38 -4.94
CA ILE A 306 -17.83 8.81 -5.70
C ILE A 306 -18.68 9.61 -4.72
N ARG A 307 -18.92 10.88 -5.00
CA ARG A 307 -19.73 11.75 -4.14
C ARG A 307 -20.50 12.78 -4.94
N ASN A 308 -21.82 12.88 -4.78
CA ASN A 308 -22.67 13.79 -5.57
C ASN A 308 -22.44 13.67 -7.09
N ASN A 309 -22.25 12.44 -7.60
CA ASN A 309 -21.84 12.11 -8.97
C ASN A 309 -20.48 12.68 -9.42
N GLU A 310 -19.67 13.26 -8.53
CA GLU A 310 -18.28 13.64 -8.78
C GLU A 310 -17.33 12.48 -8.44
N ILE A 311 -16.27 12.33 -9.23
CA ILE A 311 -15.19 11.36 -8.99
C ILE A 311 -13.99 12.09 -8.40
N ILE A 312 -13.57 11.68 -7.20
CA ILE A 312 -12.42 12.23 -6.49
C ILE A 312 -11.33 11.14 -6.41
N PRO A 313 -10.25 11.20 -7.22
CA PRO A 313 -9.21 10.18 -7.21
C PRO A 313 -8.44 10.16 -5.87
N MET A 314 -8.58 9.07 -5.12
CA MET A 314 -8.03 8.93 -3.76
C MET A 314 -6.70 8.21 -3.68
N SER A 315 -6.29 7.50 -4.73
CA SER A 315 -4.88 7.19 -4.97
C SER A 315 -4.44 7.70 -6.35
N THR A 316 -3.23 7.35 -6.73
CA THR A 316 -2.68 7.34 -8.09
C THR A 316 -1.92 6.00 -8.20
N GLU A 317 -1.73 5.42 -9.38
CA GLU A 317 -1.22 4.04 -9.60
C GLU A 317 0.30 3.94 -9.73
N PHE A 318 0.97 3.08 -8.96
CA PHE A 318 2.41 3.21 -8.69
C PHE A 318 3.32 2.58 -9.74
N THR A 319 3.09 2.92 -10.99
CA THR A 319 3.81 2.39 -12.14
C THR A 319 5.05 3.26 -12.48
N PRO A 320 6.08 2.68 -13.14
CA PRO A 320 7.42 3.28 -13.27
C PRO A 320 7.56 4.74 -13.77
N GLU A 321 6.73 5.22 -14.70
CA GLU A 321 6.79 6.50 -15.41
C GLU A 321 6.53 7.74 -14.53
N SER A 322 5.70 7.68 -13.47
CA SER A 322 5.64 8.85 -12.57
C SER A 322 6.87 8.93 -11.70
N GLU A 323 7.38 7.75 -11.37
CA GLU A 323 8.62 7.57 -10.64
C GLU A 323 9.81 7.70 -11.58
N ARG A 324 9.60 8.11 -12.84
CA ARG A 324 10.59 8.04 -13.91
C ARG A 324 11.91 8.61 -13.45
N GLN A 325 11.89 9.87 -13.01
CA GLN A 325 13.11 10.56 -12.58
C GLN A 325 13.77 9.88 -11.37
N ARG A 326 12.99 9.37 -10.41
CA ARG A 326 13.54 8.68 -9.22
C ARG A 326 14.17 7.33 -9.61
N LEU A 327 13.52 6.55 -10.45
CA LEU A 327 13.99 5.25 -10.91
C LEU A 327 15.16 5.38 -11.88
N GLN A 328 15.12 6.29 -12.86
CA GLN A 328 16.26 6.58 -13.74
C GLN A 328 17.47 7.05 -12.90
N PHE A 329 17.26 7.90 -11.89
CA PHE A 329 18.32 8.34 -10.97
C PHE A 329 18.91 7.19 -10.15
N LEU A 330 18.07 6.29 -9.63
CA LEU A 330 18.54 5.09 -8.93
C LEU A 330 19.30 4.15 -9.86
N GLY A 331 18.83 3.93 -11.09
CA GLY A 331 19.52 3.13 -12.10
C GLY A 331 20.88 3.72 -12.51
N PHE A 332 20.98 5.05 -12.58
CA PHE A 332 22.24 5.77 -12.79
C PHE A 332 23.19 5.63 -11.59
N MET A 333 22.69 5.83 -10.36
CA MET A 333 23.49 5.77 -9.12
C MET A 333 23.88 4.33 -8.73
N GLN A 334 23.09 3.32 -9.11
CA GLN A 334 23.29 1.92 -8.78
C GLN A 334 23.15 1.02 -10.02
N PRO A 335 24.05 1.10 -11.03
CA PRO A 335 23.90 0.36 -12.29
C PRO A 335 23.85 -1.16 -12.14
N HIS A 336 24.38 -1.71 -11.04
CA HIS A 336 24.30 -3.14 -10.72
C HIS A 336 22.86 -3.64 -10.53
N LEU A 337 21.90 -2.78 -10.17
CA LEU A 337 20.48 -3.13 -10.07
C LEU A 337 19.81 -3.29 -11.45
N LEU A 338 20.41 -2.77 -12.52
CA LEU A 338 19.89 -2.88 -13.90
C LEU A 338 20.33 -4.17 -14.61
N GLY A 339 21.29 -4.90 -14.02
CA GLY A 339 21.97 -6.01 -14.67
C GLY A 339 22.58 -5.62 -16.02
N ASN A 340 22.65 -6.60 -16.93
CA ASN A 340 23.04 -6.36 -18.32
C ASN A 340 21.83 -6.16 -19.26
N GLU A 341 20.62 -6.09 -18.71
CA GLU A 341 19.38 -6.13 -19.50
C GLU A 341 18.70 -4.77 -19.60
N PHE A 342 18.85 -3.90 -18.60
CA PHE A 342 18.16 -2.61 -18.54
C PHE A 342 19.11 -1.40 -18.67
N THR A 343 18.58 -0.29 -19.18
CA THR A 343 19.22 1.02 -19.20
C THR A 343 18.36 2.04 -18.45
N HIS A 344 19.01 2.97 -17.75
CA HIS A 344 18.34 4.10 -17.10
C HIS A 344 17.91 5.17 -18.12
N LEU A 345 18.40 5.13 -19.36
CA LEU A 345 17.96 6.06 -20.40
C LEU A 345 16.62 5.63 -20.99
N GLU A 346 15.78 6.59 -21.34
CA GLU A 346 14.49 6.33 -21.96
C GLU A 346 14.46 6.86 -23.41
N PHE A 347 13.82 6.11 -24.30
CA PHE A 347 13.67 6.40 -25.71
C PHE A 347 12.18 6.34 -26.09
N PRO A 348 11.68 7.13 -27.07
CA PRO A 348 10.25 7.15 -27.43
C PRO A 348 9.69 5.81 -27.92
N ARG A 349 10.58 4.86 -28.23
CA ARG A 349 10.27 3.45 -28.49
C ARG A 349 11.56 2.64 -28.32
N ARG A 350 11.43 1.31 -28.27
CA ARG A 350 12.57 0.39 -28.29
C ARG A 350 13.52 0.69 -29.45
N VAL A 351 14.79 0.88 -29.10
CA VAL A 351 15.91 1.07 -30.02
C VAL A 351 16.19 -0.25 -30.75
N GLN A 352 16.41 -0.19 -32.07
CA GLN A 352 16.75 -1.37 -32.86
C GLN A 352 18.23 -1.35 -33.25
N ARG A 353 18.88 -2.51 -33.37
CA ARG A 353 20.31 -2.62 -33.74
C ARG A 353 20.67 -1.90 -35.07
N LYS A 354 19.71 -1.73 -35.99
CA LYS A 354 19.85 -0.94 -37.22
C LYS A 354 19.94 0.58 -37.01
N GLU A 355 19.85 1.04 -35.77
CA GLU A 355 19.77 2.45 -35.36
C GLU A 355 21.01 2.91 -34.60
N VAL A 356 21.90 1.97 -34.22
CA VAL A 356 23.25 2.27 -33.71
C VAL A 356 24.00 3.17 -34.71
N GLY A 357 24.66 4.20 -34.17
CA GLY A 357 25.31 5.27 -34.95
C GLY A 357 24.37 6.36 -35.49
N LYS A 358 23.04 6.24 -35.34
CA LYS A 358 22.08 7.30 -35.71
C LYS A 358 21.71 8.15 -34.50
N ARG A 359 21.22 9.36 -34.73
CA ARG A 359 20.67 10.20 -33.67
C ARG A 359 19.20 9.86 -33.41
N MET A 360 18.84 9.66 -32.15
CA MET A 360 17.47 9.41 -31.70
C MET A 360 17.16 10.25 -30.47
N LEU A 361 15.88 10.59 -30.27
CA LEU A 361 15.42 11.26 -29.07
C LEU A 361 15.63 10.34 -27.86
N TYR A 362 16.11 10.91 -26.75
CA TYR A 362 16.22 10.25 -25.46
C TYR A 362 15.92 11.26 -24.33
N ARG A 363 15.61 10.74 -23.13
CA ARG A 363 15.55 11.54 -21.90
C ARG A 363 16.14 10.78 -20.72
N ASP A 364 16.76 11.53 -19.83
CA ASP A 364 17.46 11.04 -18.64
C ASP A 364 16.78 11.57 -17.35
N PHE A 365 17.22 11.11 -16.18
CA PHE A 365 16.61 11.43 -14.88
C PHE A 365 16.56 12.93 -14.57
N THR A 366 17.54 13.69 -15.06
CA THR A 366 17.62 15.16 -14.90
C THR A 366 16.65 15.93 -15.82
N MET A 367 16.02 15.25 -16.77
CA MET A 367 15.34 15.90 -17.89
C MET A 367 13.82 15.84 -17.75
N ASN A 368 13.16 16.97 -18.04
CA ASN A 368 11.70 17.04 -18.25
C ASN A 368 11.32 16.99 -19.74
N GLY A 369 12.22 17.41 -20.64
CA GLY A 369 12.07 17.33 -22.08
C GLY A 369 12.95 16.25 -22.71
N TRP A 370 12.97 16.19 -24.04
CA TRP A 370 13.77 15.25 -24.82
C TRP A 370 14.99 15.94 -25.47
N ALA A 371 16.10 15.22 -25.62
CA ALA A 371 17.26 15.64 -26.43
C ALA A 371 17.66 14.52 -27.41
N TYR A 372 18.64 14.76 -28.29
CA TYR A 372 19.12 13.77 -29.27
C TYR A 372 20.52 13.26 -28.93
N LYS A 373 20.67 11.98 -28.54
CA LYS A 373 21.97 11.29 -28.49
C LYS A 373 22.21 10.48 -29.77
N THR A 374 23.47 10.15 -30.04
CA THR A 374 23.82 9.08 -30.99
C THR A 374 23.65 7.75 -30.27
N ILE A 375 22.97 6.79 -30.90
CA ILE A 375 22.72 5.47 -30.32
C ILE A 375 23.97 4.60 -30.32
N GLU A 376 24.23 3.95 -29.18
CA GLU A 376 25.31 3.00 -28.92
C GLU A 376 24.73 1.59 -28.66
N ASP A 377 25.54 0.53 -28.69
CA ASP A 377 25.05 -0.84 -28.43
C ASP A 377 24.44 -1.02 -27.02
N GLU A 378 24.90 -0.24 -26.04
CA GLU A 378 24.35 -0.20 -24.68
C GLU A 378 22.90 0.33 -24.64
N ASP A 379 22.47 1.12 -25.63
CA ASP A 379 21.09 1.63 -25.73
C ASP A 379 20.11 0.58 -26.29
N LEU A 380 20.59 -0.61 -26.68
CA LEU A 380 19.74 -1.74 -27.10
C LEU A 380 19.12 -2.48 -25.90
N LYS A 381 19.58 -2.17 -24.68
CA LYS A 381 19.00 -2.61 -23.41
C LYS A 381 17.56 -2.09 -23.26
N PHE A 382 16.76 -2.80 -22.46
CA PHE A 382 15.38 -2.39 -22.19
C PHE A 382 15.37 -1.11 -21.35
N PRO A 383 14.50 -0.11 -21.63
CA PRO A 383 14.35 1.02 -20.72
C PRO A 383 13.84 0.51 -19.37
N LEU A 384 14.38 1.04 -18.28
CA LEU A 384 13.95 0.72 -16.92
C LEU A 384 12.47 1.03 -16.65
N ILE A 385 11.80 1.80 -17.52
CA ILE A 385 10.59 2.57 -17.19
C ILE A 385 9.53 2.52 -18.28
N TYR A 386 8.27 2.32 -17.86
CA TYR A 386 7.05 2.25 -18.67
C TYR A 386 5.78 2.40 -17.78
N GLY A 387 4.87 3.37 -18.03
CA GLY A 387 3.54 3.55 -17.36
C GLY A 387 3.53 4.18 -15.94
N GLU A 388 2.54 5.00 -15.51
CA GLU A 388 2.69 6.16 -14.54
C GLU A 388 1.81 6.26 -13.23
N GLY A 389 2.33 6.62 -12.00
CA GLY A 389 1.54 7.38 -10.96
C GLY A 389 1.68 7.24 -9.39
N LYS A 390 2.72 7.69 -8.65
CA LYS A 390 2.93 7.43 -7.17
C LYS A 390 2.56 8.58 -6.17
N LYS A 391 1.86 8.33 -5.02
CA LYS A 391 1.63 9.22 -3.81
C LYS A 391 0.61 8.73 -2.72
N VAL A 392 0.64 9.34 -1.51
CA VAL A 392 -0.40 9.27 -0.42
C VAL A 392 -1.38 10.46 -0.50
N LYS A 393 -2.67 10.29 -0.15
CA LYS A 393 -3.69 11.38 -0.12
C LYS A 393 -4.53 11.38 1.16
N VAL A 394 -5.10 12.53 1.51
CA VAL A 394 -5.99 12.73 2.67
C VAL A 394 -7.32 13.35 2.24
N TYR A 395 -8.43 12.82 2.76
CA TYR A 395 -9.77 13.37 2.59
C TYR A 395 -10.41 13.63 3.96
N ASN A 396 -10.85 14.88 4.20
CA ASN A 396 -11.51 15.23 5.45
C ASN A 396 -13.02 15.01 5.33
N LEU A 397 -13.56 14.03 6.06
CA LEU A 397 -15.00 13.73 6.01
C LEU A 397 -15.82 14.83 6.67
N THR A 398 -15.31 15.47 7.73
CA THR A 398 -16.07 16.49 8.49
C THR A 398 -16.34 17.79 7.72
N HIS A 399 -15.74 17.95 6.53
CA HIS A 399 -15.98 19.11 5.66
C HIS A 399 -17.18 18.94 4.71
N TYR A 400 -17.78 17.74 4.63
CA TYR A 400 -18.83 17.44 3.66
C TYR A 400 -19.92 16.57 4.29
N GLU A 401 -21.17 16.81 3.91
CA GLU A 401 -22.25 15.86 4.17
C GLU A 401 -22.17 14.71 3.15
N HIS A 402 -22.38 13.47 3.62
CA HIS A 402 -22.33 12.26 2.81
C HIS A 402 -23.66 11.51 2.95
N GLY A 403 -24.34 11.30 1.81
CA GLY A 403 -25.53 10.48 1.71
C GLY A 403 -25.21 8.97 1.69
N ALA A 404 -26.25 8.15 1.58
CA ALA A 404 -26.11 6.70 1.53
C ALA A 404 -25.41 6.21 0.24
N ASP A 405 -25.39 7.01 -0.82
CA ASP A 405 -24.81 6.64 -2.12
C ASP A 405 -23.39 7.21 -2.32
N ASP A 406 -22.91 8.04 -1.39
CA ASP A 406 -21.54 8.54 -1.40
C ASP A 406 -20.58 7.48 -0.81
N VAL A 407 -19.69 6.94 -1.64
CA VAL A 407 -18.84 5.79 -1.30
C VAL A 407 -17.38 6.00 -1.70
N LEU A 408 -16.46 5.33 -1.01
CA LEU A 408 -15.11 5.09 -1.47
C LEU A 408 -15.04 3.68 -2.08
N VAL A 409 -14.57 3.60 -3.33
CA VAL A 409 -14.29 2.36 -4.05
C VAL A 409 -12.79 2.08 -4.01
N MET A 410 -12.40 0.89 -3.59
CA MET A 410 -11.03 0.37 -3.72
C MET A 410 -11.04 -0.84 -4.65
N GLY A 411 -10.03 -0.98 -5.50
CA GLY A 411 -9.86 -2.19 -6.32
C GLY A 411 -8.40 -2.51 -6.64
N THR A 412 -8.10 -3.80 -6.87
CA THR A 412 -6.85 -4.29 -7.48
C THR A 412 -6.83 -4.02 -8.99
N ASP A 413 -5.68 -4.17 -9.65
CA ASP A 413 -5.50 -3.70 -11.04
C ASP A 413 -6.46 -4.38 -12.02
N GLY A 414 -6.83 -5.65 -11.76
CA GLY A 414 -7.82 -6.41 -12.51
C GLY A 414 -9.23 -5.81 -12.57
N LEU A 415 -9.55 -4.79 -11.77
CA LEU A 415 -10.72 -3.93 -11.97
C LEU A 415 -10.42 -2.81 -12.97
N TRP A 416 -9.34 -2.07 -12.74
CA TRP A 416 -9.02 -0.79 -13.36
C TRP A 416 -8.42 -0.90 -14.77
N ASP A 417 -7.81 -2.04 -15.09
CA ASP A 417 -7.32 -2.40 -16.42
C ASP A 417 -8.45 -2.50 -17.47
N VAL A 418 -9.67 -2.83 -17.01
CA VAL A 418 -10.83 -3.07 -17.88
C VAL A 418 -11.98 -2.09 -17.67
N LEU A 419 -12.09 -1.44 -16.51
CA LEU A 419 -13.08 -0.39 -16.25
C LEU A 419 -12.40 0.93 -15.87
N SER A 420 -12.73 1.99 -16.61
CA SER A 420 -12.31 3.36 -16.26
C SER A 420 -13.01 3.85 -14.98
N ASN A 421 -12.44 4.89 -14.35
CA ASN A 421 -13.06 5.54 -13.18
C ASN A 421 -14.52 5.95 -13.46
N GLN A 422 -14.82 6.38 -14.68
CA GLN A 422 -16.16 6.79 -15.11
C GLN A 422 -17.12 5.60 -15.18
N GLU A 423 -16.71 4.49 -15.81
CA GLU A 423 -17.51 3.26 -15.88
C GLU A 423 -17.79 2.66 -14.50
N VAL A 424 -16.80 2.70 -13.60
CA VAL A 424 -16.97 2.28 -12.19
C VAL A 424 -17.94 3.20 -11.45
N ALA A 425 -17.79 4.52 -11.59
CA ALA A 425 -18.67 5.48 -10.94
C ALA A 425 -20.12 5.38 -11.42
N GLU A 426 -20.33 5.25 -12.73
CA GLU A 426 -21.65 5.06 -13.32
C GLU A 426 -22.30 3.76 -12.87
N ALA A 427 -21.54 2.65 -12.86
CA ALA A 427 -22.04 1.35 -12.41
C ALA A 427 -22.48 1.39 -10.94
N VAL A 428 -21.63 1.90 -10.04
CA VAL A 428 -21.94 2.00 -8.60
C VAL A 428 -23.12 2.94 -8.35
N THR A 429 -23.13 4.13 -8.96
CA THR A 429 -24.21 5.10 -8.79
C THR A 429 -25.54 4.53 -9.28
N ALA A 430 -25.55 3.91 -10.47
CA ALA A 430 -26.75 3.29 -11.02
C ALA A 430 -27.21 2.07 -10.20
N PHE A 431 -26.29 1.30 -9.62
CA PHE A 431 -26.64 0.19 -8.75
C PHE A 431 -27.28 0.68 -7.44
N LEU A 432 -26.59 1.57 -6.71
CA LEU A 432 -27.03 2.07 -5.41
C LEU A 432 -28.37 2.82 -5.50
N ALA A 433 -28.57 3.63 -6.55
CA ALA A 433 -29.84 4.34 -6.77
C ALA A 433 -31.06 3.42 -7.04
N ASN A 434 -30.83 2.14 -7.37
CA ASN A 434 -31.88 1.13 -7.55
C ASN A 434 -31.97 0.13 -6.38
N CYS A 435 -31.17 0.30 -5.33
CA CYS A 435 -31.23 -0.49 -4.11
C CYS A 435 -31.83 0.31 -2.95
N ASP A 436 -32.58 -0.37 -2.08
CA ASP A 436 -33.05 0.19 -0.82
C ASP A 436 -31.84 0.74 -0.01
N PRO A 437 -31.85 2.02 0.41
CA PRO A 437 -30.81 2.58 1.27
C PRO A 437 -30.60 1.84 2.59
N ASP A 438 -31.65 1.18 3.11
CA ASP A 438 -31.63 0.41 4.36
C ASP A 438 -31.22 -1.06 4.16
N ASP A 439 -31.03 -1.55 2.92
CA ASP A 439 -30.53 -2.90 2.68
C ASP A 439 -29.06 -3.05 3.11
N LEU A 440 -28.88 -3.85 4.17
CA LEU A 440 -27.60 -4.20 4.79
C LEU A 440 -26.60 -4.91 3.84
N HIS A 441 -27.03 -5.37 2.66
CA HIS A 441 -26.17 -5.99 1.65
C HIS A 441 -25.90 -5.09 0.43
N ARG A 442 -26.49 -3.89 0.32
CA ARG A 442 -26.44 -3.06 -0.90
C ARG A 442 -25.02 -2.82 -1.42
N TYR A 443 -24.07 -2.56 -0.52
CA TYR A 443 -22.66 -2.32 -0.89
C TYR A 443 -21.94 -3.61 -1.31
N THR A 444 -22.27 -4.76 -0.72
CA THR A 444 -21.74 -6.07 -1.12
C THR A 444 -22.22 -6.45 -2.51
N MET A 445 -23.49 -6.21 -2.82
CA MET A 445 -24.04 -6.44 -4.16
C MET A 445 -23.47 -5.44 -5.18
N ALA A 446 -23.23 -4.19 -4.80
CA ALA A 446 -22.54 -3.21 -5.66
C ALA A 446 -21.09 -3.64 -5.97
N ALA A 447 -20.35 -4.17 -4.99
CA ALA A 447 -19.03 -4.75 -5.21
C ALA A 447 -19.10 -5.98 -6.14
N GLN A 448 -20.10 -6.84 -5.94
CA GLN A 448 -20.33 -8.02 -6.78
C GLN A 448 -20.66 -7.63 -8.24
N ASP A 449 -21.47 -6.60 -8.46
CA ASP A 449 -21.79 -6.06 -9.78
C ASP A 449 -20.54 -5.50 -10.49
N LEU A 450 -19.69 -4.75 -9.79
CA LEU A 450 -18.40 -4.32 -10.35
C LEU A 450 -17.49 -5.49 -10.74
N VAL A 451 -17.31 -6.47 -9.85
CA VAL A 451 -16.50 -7.67 -10.16
C VAL A 451 -17.10 -8.44 -11.33
N MET A 452 -18.43 -8.55 -11.42
CA MET A 452 -19.11 -9.19 -12.54
C MET A 452 -18.90 -8.44 -13.86
N ARG A 453 -18.95 -7.10 -13.84
CA ARG A 453 -18.68 -6.25 -15.01
C ARG A 453 -17.24 -6.34 -15.48
N ALA A 454 -16.27 -6.35 -14.57
CA ALA A 454 -14.85 -6.43 -14.91
C ALA A 454 -14.43 -7.83 -15.38
N ARG A 455 -14.86 -8.89 -14.68
CA ARG A 455 -14.66 -10.29 -15.07
C ARG A 455 -15.35 -10.60 -16.40
N GLY A 456 -16.54 -10.05 -16.61
CA GLY A 456 -17.39 -10.30 -17.77
C GLY A 456 -18.02 -11.69 -17.78
N ILE A 457 -18.43 -12.11 -18.98
CA ILE A 457 -19.08 -13.39 -19.27
C ILE A 457 -18.19 -14.21 -20.21
N LEU A 458 -18.08 -15.52 -19.97
CA LEU A 458 -17.36 -16.44 -20.84
C LEU A 458 -18.09 -16.60 -22.20
N ARG A 459 -17.37 -16.34 -23.29
CA ARG A 459 -17.79 -16.58 -24.69
C ARG A 459 -16.77 -17.48 -25.38
N ASP A 460 -17.07 -17.91 -26.61
CA ASP A 460 -16.20 -18.79 -27.43
C ASP A 460 -14.76 -18.26 -27.64
N ARG A 461 -14.53 -16.96 -27.41
CA ARG A 461 -13.22 -16.29 -27.55
C ARG A 461 -12.64 -15.83 -26.20
N GLY A 462 -13.10 -16.39 -25.09
CA GLY A 462 -12.72 -16.05 -23.71
C GLY A 462 -13.70 -15.10 -23.02
N TRP A 463 -13.31 -14.57 -21.87
CA TRP A 463 -14.10 -13.63 -21.08
C TRP A 463 -14.31 -12.29 -21.81
N ARG A 464 -15.54 -11.77 -21.79
CA ARG A 464 -15.95 -10.53 -22.48
C ARG A 464 -16.85 -9.66 -21.62
N ILE A 465 -16.61 -8.35 -21.68
CA ILE A 465 -17.45 -7.32 -21.06
C ILE A 465 -18.36 -6.70 -22.13
N THR A 466 -19.06 -5.62 -21.79
CA THR A 466 -19.87 -4.85 -22.74
C THR A 466 -19.04 -4.40 -23.96
N ASN A 467 -19.71 -4.33 -25.12
CA ASN A 467 -19.11 -3.96 -26.40
C ASN A 467 -17.98 -4.90 -26.89
N GLU A 468 -18.02 -6.19 -26.53
CA GLU A 468 -17.06 -7.23 -26.95
C GLU A 468 -15.59 -6.97 -26.59
N ARG A 469 -15.34 -6.04 -25.65
CA ARG A 469 -14.03 -5.82 -25.04
C ARG A 469 -13.63 -7.04 -24.21
N LEU A 470 -12.31 -7.28 -24.08
CA LEU A 470 -11.78 -8.33 -23.20
C LEU A 470 -12.21 -8.05 -21.76
N GLY A 471 -12.69 -9.09 -21.06
CA GLY A 471 -12.82 -9.05 -19.61
C GLY A 471 -11.49 -9.31 -18.93
N SER A 472 -11.40 -8.90 -17.66
CA SER A 472 -10.18 -9.02 -16.89
C SER A 472 -9.78 -10.49 -16.78
N GLY A 473 -8.55 -10.77 -17.22
CA GLY A 473 -7.89 -12.05 -17.02
C GLY A 473 -7.21 -12.17 -15.67
N ASP A 474 -7.30 -11.15 -14.80
CA ASP A 474 -6.59 -11.08 -13.53
C ASP A 474 -7.46 -11.38 -12.32
N ASP A 475 -6.80 -11.47 -11.17
CA ASP A 475 -7.45 -11.43 -9.87
C ASP A 475 -8.16 -10.06 -9.73
N ILE A 476 -9.35 -10.05 -9.12
CA ILE A 476 -10.12 -8.82 -8.93
C ILE A 476 -10.66 -8.84 -7.52
N SER A 477 -10.31 -7.82 -6.73
CA SER A 477 -10.76 -7.64 -5.35
C SER A 477 -11.26 -6.22 -5.18
N VAL A 478 -12.48 -6.04 -4.64
CA VAL A 478 -13.16 -4.74 -4.60
C VAL A 478 -13.81 -4.48 -3.25
N PHE A 479 -13.51 -3.32 -2.65
CA PHE A 479 -14.29 -2.77 -1.52
C PHE A 479 -15.20 -1.63 -1.97
N ILE A 480 -16.40 -1.58 -1.39
CA ILE A 480 -17.32 -0.42 -1.43
C ILE A 480 -17.57 0.04 0.01
N ILE A 481 -17.01 1.19 0.38
CA ILE A 481 -17.04 1.74 1.74
C ILE A 481 -17.95 2.98 1.77
N PRO A 482 -19.15 2.92 2.40
CA PRO A 482 -20.05 4.06 2.48
C PRO A 482 -19.56 5.16 3.43
N LEU A 483 -19.58 6.40 2.95
CA LEU A 483 -18.98 7.54 3.66
C LEU A 483 -19.90 8.15 4.75
N MET A 484 -21.22 7.90 4.68
CA MET A 484 -22.19 8.42 5.66
C MET A 484 -21.89 8.06 7.12
N TYR A 485 -21.20 6.94 7.38
CA TYR A 485 -20.79 6.55 8.73
C TYR A 485 -19.64 7.41 9.27
N GLY A 486 -18.79 7.95 8.40
CA GLY A 486 -17.70 8.85 8.77
C GLY A 486 -18.15 10.17 9.37
N ASN A 487 -19.40 10.57 9.10
CA ASN A 487 -20.02 11.77 9.66
C ASN A 487 -20.76 11.50 10.98
N ARG A 488 -20.97 10.23 11.35
CA ARG A 488 -21.67 9.80 12.56
C ARG A 488 -20.65 9.31 13.58
N GLN A 489 -20.03 10.23 14.32
CA GLN A 489 -19.37 9.83 15.58
C GLN A 489 -20.44 9.38 16.59
N PRO A 490 -20.12 8.41 17.46
CA PRO A 490 -20.97 8.04 18.60
C PRO A 490 -21.05 9.18 19.64
#